data_AF-A0A956H1H5-F1
#
_entry.id   AF-A0A956H1H5-F1
#
_cell.length_a   1.000
_cell.length_b   1.000
_cell.length_c   1.000
_cell.angle_alpha   90.00
_cell.angle_beta   90.00
_cell.angle_gamma   90.00
#
_symmetry.space_group_name_H-M   'P 1'
#
loop_
_entity.id
_entity.type
_entity.pdbx_description
1 polymer ?
#
loop_
_entity_poly.entity_id
_entity_poly.type
_entity_poly.pdbx_seq_one_letter_code
_entity_poly.pdbx_strand_id
1 'polypeptide(L)'
;MASLAHAAPAGVGGEVAADEAQPIDTEARAMDAYNEGKAAYDSGDYGKALQLFLEAQSLYPSPVFHYNIARCYQSLENYEQAIISYEAYLRSYKNAFGEEPDDQIDVENT
;
A
#
# COMPACT_ATOMS: atom_id res chain seq x y z
N MET A 1 -35.08 7.52 -54.52
CA MET A 1 -33.75 6.91 -54.64
C MET A 1 -32.83 7.62 -53.66
N ALA A 2 -32.32 6.86 -52.68
CA ALA A 2 -31.19 7.14 -51.76
C ALA A 2 -31.32 8.35 -50.81
N SER A 3 -30.83 8.34 -49.58
CA SER A 3 -30.33 7.31 -48.65
C SER A 3 -30.07 8.02 -47.31
N LEU A 4 -30.19 7.26 -46.22
CA LEU A 4 -29.59 7.39 -44.88
C LEU A 4 -28.71 8.62 -44.56
N ALA A 5 -28.85 9.15 -43.33
CA ALA A 5 -27.83 9.01 -42.29
C ALA A 5 -28.30 9.55 -40.93
N HIS A 6 -27.91 8.83 -39.90
CA HIS A 6 -28.19 8.99 -38.48
C HIS A 6 -27.04 9.75 -37.80
N ALA A 7 -27.33 10.28 -36.61
CA ALA A 7 -26.40 10.61 -35.52
C ALA A 7 -25.67 11.98 -35.52
N ALA A 8 -25.87 12.69 -34.42
CA ALA A 8 -24.88 13.57 -33.81
C ALA A 8 -24.64 13.09 -32.35
N PRO A 9 -23.39 13.02 -31.88
CA PRO A 9 -23.02 12.40 -30.60
C PRO A 9 -22.99 13.41 -29.46
N ALA A 10 -23.33 12.99 -28.24
CA ALA A 10 -23.06 13.78 -27.04
C ALA A 10 -22.60 12.88 -25.89
N GLY A 11 -21.33 13.07 -25.53
CA GLY A 11 -20.84 12.85 -24.17
C GLY A 11 -20.45 11.42 -23.82
N VAL A 12 -19.22 11.04 -24.13
CA VAL A 12 -18.49 10.13 -23.23
C VAL A 12 -17.48 11.01 -22.50
N GLY A 13 -17.82 11.30 -21.24
CA GLY A 13 -16.96 12.01 -20.33
C GLY A 13 -15.78 11.15 -19.92
N GLY A 14 -14.63 11.80 -19.82
CA GLY A 14 -13.60 11.49 -18.84
C GLY A 14 -13.14 10.05 -18.81
N GLU A 15 -12.46 9.63 -19.87
CA GLU A 15 -11.45 8.58 -19.74
C GLU A 15 -10.38 9.15 -18.81
N VAL A 16 -10.53 8.91 -17.50
CA VAL A 16 -9.44 9.08 -16.55
C VAL A 16 -8.42 8.02 -16.93
N ALA A 17 -7.49 8.45 -17.79
CA ALA A 17 -6.21 7.80 -17.98
C ALA A 17 -5.59 7.67 -16.58
N ALA A 18 -5.81 6.52 -15.95
CA ALA A 18 -4.98 6.02 -14.89
C ALA A 18 -3.62 5.75 -15.54
N ASP A 19 -2.86 6.83 -15.58
CA ASP A 19 -1.42 6.94 -15.79
C ASP A 19 -0.72 5.58 -15.69
N GLU A 20 -0.37 5.01 -16.85
CA GLU A 20 0.61 3.93 -16.99
C GLU A 20 2.02 4.47 -16.67
N ALA A 21 2.17 5.06 -15.49
CA ALA A 21 3.45 5.48 -14.93
C ALA A 21 4.24 4.21 -14.58
N GLN A 22 5.04 3.76 -15.54
CA GLN A 22 6.18 2.84 -15.45
C GLN A 22 6.24 2.02 -14.14
N PRO A 23 5.60 0.82 -14.09
CA PRO A 23 5.48 0.02 -12.86
C PRO A 23 6.82 -0.38 -12.22
N ILE A 24 7.91 -0.33 -12.98
CA ILE A 24 9.26 -0.65 -12.50
C ILE A 24 9.78 0.43 -11.52
N ASP A 25 9.45 1.71 -11.74
CA ASP A 25 9.99 2.81 -10.92
C ASP A 25 9.26 2.91 -9.58
N THR A 26 7.95 2.69 -9.56
CA THR A 26 7.15 2.79 -8.33
C THR A 26 7.44 1.64 -7.36
N GLU A 27 7.62 0.41 -7.85
CA GLU A 27 7.99 -0.74 -7.02
C GLU A 27 9.41 -0.57 -6.44
N ALA A 28 10.39 -0.15 -7.26
CA ALA A 28 11.75 0.12 -6.81
C ALA A 28 11.78 1.21 -5.72
N ARG A 29 11.06 2.32 -5.94
CA ARG A 29 10.94 3.40 -4.96
C ARG A 29 10.22 2.96 -3.68
N ALA A 30 9.22 2.09 -3.78
CA ALA A 30 8.56 1.51 -2.61
C ALA A 30 9.53 0.66 -1.80
N MET A 31 10.38 -0.13 -2.46
CA MET A 31 11.41 -0.94 -1.83
C MET A 31 12.51 -0.09 -1.18
N ASP A 32 12.93 1.00 -1.82
CA ASP A 32 13.89 1.94 -1.23
C ASP A 32 13.31 2.59 0.04
N ALA A 33 12.08 3.11 -0.03
CA ALA A 33 11.38 3.67 1.13
C ALA A 33 11.18 2.61 2.24
N TYR A 34 10.87 1.36 1.89
CA TYR A 34 10.80 0.26 2.85
C TYR A 34 12.13 0.02 3.57
N ASN A 35 13.23 -0.05 2.83
CA ASN A 35 14.55 -0.31 3.39
C ASN A 35 15.00 0.82 4.32
N GLU A 36 14.78 2.07 3.91
CA GLU A 36 15.03 3.23 4.77
C GLU A 36 14.12 3.24 6.00
N GLY A 37 12.85 2.87 5.84
CA GLY A 37 11.88 2.78 6.93
C GLY A 37 12.29 1.73 7.95
N LYS A 38 12.76 0.57 7.48
CA LYS A 38 13.31 -0.49 8.33
C LYS A 38 14.53 -0.02 9.10
N ALA A 39 15.48 0.64 8.42
CA ALA A 39 16.66 1.20 9.09
C ALA A 39 16.28 2.25 10.15
N ALA A 40 15.29 3.10 9.88
CA ALA A 40 14.77 4.06 10.85
C ALA A 40 14.12 3.35 12.06
N TYR A 41 13.32 2.31 11.82
CA TYR A 41 12.70 1.50 12.87
C TYR A 41 13.74 0.83 13.77
N ASP A 42 14.75 0.19 13.16
CA ASP A 42 15.85 -0.48 13.85
C ASP A 42 16.69 0.52 14.68
N SER A 43 16.74 1.79 14.27
CA SER A 43 17.38 2.88 15.01
C SER A 43 16.52 3.51 16.12
N GLY A 44 15.27 3.09 16.25
CA GLY A 44 14.30 3.64 17.21
C GLY A 44 13.60 4.93 16.75
N ASP A 45 13.85 5.41 15.54
CA ASP A 45 13.13 6.54 14.94
C ASP A 45 11.81 6.06 14.31
N TYR A 46 10.87 5.70 15.17
CA TYR A 46 9.57 5.16 14.77
C TYR A 46 8.71 6.18 14.01
N GLY A 47 8.94 7.49 14.23
CA GLY A 47 8.23 8.55 13.50
C GLY A 47 8.67 8.62 12.04
N LYS A 48 9.99 8.60 11.79
CA LYS A 48 10.52 8.53 10.43
C LYS A 48 10.16 7.20 9.76
N ALA A 49 10.28 6.08 10.48
CA ALA A 49 9.90 4.77 9.97
C ALA A 49 8.44 4.73 9.49
N LEU A 50 7.52 5.27 10.29
CA LEU A 50 6.12 5.37 9.95
C LEU A 50 5.89 6.15 8.64
N GLN A 51 6.54 7.30 8.48
CA GLN A 51 6.41 8.11 7.25
C GLN A 51 6.88 7.33 6.02
N LEU A 52 8.02 6.66 6.12
CA LEU A 52 8.61 5.90 5.02
C LEU A 52 7.77 4.67 4.64
N PHE A 53 7.20 3.96 5.63
CA PHE A 53 6.30 2.84 5.34
C PHE A 53 4.98 3.29 4.72
N LEU A 54 4.44 4.45 5.12
CA LEU A 54 3.26 5.04 4.48
C LEU A 54 3.54 5.46 3.04
N GLU A 55 4.72 6.03 2.76
CA GLU A 55 5.15 6.33 1.40
C GLU A 55 5.26 5.06 0.56
N ALA A 56 5.95 4.04 1.06
CA ALA A 56 6.09 2.75 0.36
C ALA A 56 4.73 2.11 0.06
N GLN A 57 3.80 2.15 1.01
CA GLN A 57 2.43 1.67 0.82
C GLN A 57 1.66 2.44 -0.27
N SER A 58 1.88 3.76 -0.36
CA SER A 58 1.23 4.59 -1.37
C SER A 58 1.71 4.29 -2.79
N LEU A 59 2.95 3.81 -2.91
CA LEU A 59 3.57 3.43 -4.18
C LEU A 59 3.22 1.99 -4.58
N TYR A 60 3.26 1.07 -3.61
CA TYR A 60 2.95 -0.34 -3.82
C TYR A 60 2.09 -0.88 -2.67
N PRO A 61 0.81 -1.18 -2.89
CA PRO A 61 -0.04 -1.77 -1.86
C PRO A 61 0.38 -3.21 -1.55
N SER A 62 0.85 -3.47 -0.33
CA SER A 62 1.20 -4.82 0.15
C SER A 62 0.79 -5.01 1.61
N PRO A 63 0.36 -6.23 2.03
CA PRO A 63 0.08 -6.53 3.43
C PRO A 63 1.25 -6.17 4.37
N VAL A 64 2.50 -6.41 3.96
CA VAL A 64 3.69 -6.19 4.80
C VAL A 64 3.76 -4.75 5.34
N PHE A 65 3.33 -3.76 4.55
CA PHE A 65 3.34 -2.37 5.00
C PHE A 65 2.37 -2.10 6.15
N HIS A 66 1.18 -2.70 6.13
CA HIS A 66 0.22 -2.55 7.23
C HIS A 66 0.78 -3.05 8.56
N TYR A 67 1.51 -4.16 8.53
CA TYR A 67 2.16 -4.71 9.73
C TYR A 67 3.27 -3.79 10.25
N ASN A 68 4.16 -3.31 9.39
CA ASN A 68 5.25 -2.41 9.80
C ASN A 68 4.75 -1.05 10.29
N ILE A 69 3.69 -0.51 9.67
CA ILE A 69 2.99 0.69 10.14
C ILE A 69 2.40 0.45 11.53
N ALA A 70 1.77 -0.70 11.76
CA ALA A 70 1.22 -1.07 13.05
C ALA A 70 2.30 -1.15 14.14
N ARG A 71 3.45 -1.77 13.85
CA ARG A 71 4.62 -1.79 14.75
C ARG A 71 5.12 -0.40 15.07
N CYS A 72 5.19 0.51 14.09
CA CYS A 72 5.58 1.89 14.34
C CYS A 72 4.60 2.59 15.28
N TYR A 73 3.30 2.47 15.04
CA TYR A 73 2.28 3.04 15.93
C TYR A 73 2.34 2.45 17.34
N GLN A 74 2.57 1.15 17.48
CA GLN A 74 2.75 0.49 18.77
C GLN A 74 3.98 1.02 19.50
N SER A 75 5.12 1.16 18.81
CA SER A 75 6.35 1.72 19.38
C SER A 75 6.23 3.21 19.74
N LEU A 76 5.29 3.92 19.11
CA LEU A 76 4.91 5.30 19.44
C LEU A 76 3.79 5.39 20.50
N GLU A 77 3.39 4.26 21.09
CA GLU A 77 2.28 4.14 22.05
C GLU A 77 0.91 4.60 21.51
N ASN A 78 0.76 4.70 20.19
CA ASN A 78 -0.50 4.98 19.52
C ASN A 78 -1.25 3.68 19.23
N TYR A 79 -1.74 3.05 20.30
CA TYR A 79 -2.34 1.72 20.23
C TYR A 79 -3.60 1.66 19.37
N GLU A 80 -4.38 2.74 19.31
CA GLU A 80 -5.59 2.83 18.48
C GLU A 80 -5.25 2.67 16.99
N GLN A 81 -4.26 3.41 16.51
CA GLN A 81 -3.81 3.30 15.12
C GLN A 81 -3.06 1.99 14.85
N ALA A 82 -2.35 1.45 15.85
CA ALA A 82 -1.73 0.14 15.75
C ALA A 82 -2.76 -0.97 15.50
N ILE A 83 -3.85 -0.99 16.27
CA ILE A 83 -4.94 -1.97 16.11
C ILE A 83 -5.55 -1.86 14.71
N ILE A 84 -5.92 -0.65 14.27
CA ILE A 84 -6.50 -0.42 12.94
C ILE A 84 -5.56 -0.96 11.84
N SER A 85 -4.26 -0.74 12.00
CA SER A 85 -3.25 -1.17 11.04
C SER A 85 -3.05 -2.69 11.05
N TYR A 86 -3.05 -3.32 12.23
CA TYR A 86 -3.01 -4.79 12.34
C TYR A 86 -4.26 -5.44 11.75
N GLU A 87 -5.45 -4.89 11.97
CA GLU A 87 -6.66 -5.41 11.33
C GLU A 87 -6.61 -5.26 9.80
N ALA A 88 -6.07 -4.14 9.30
CA ALA A 88 -5.87 -3.95 7.88
C ALA A 88 -4.86 -4.96 7.31
N TYR A 89 -3.80 -5.29 8.06
CA TYR A 89 -2.86 -6.35 7.71
C TYR A 89 -3.57 -7.70 7.56
N LEU A 90 -4.33 -8.14 8.58
CA LEU A 90 -5.04 -9.42 8.54
C LEU A 90 -6.02 -9.51 7.36
N ARG A 91 -6.78 -8.42 7.10
CA ARG A 91 -7.69 -8.36 5.95
C ARG A 91 -6.95 -8.42 4.62
N SER A 92 -5.88 -7.65 4.47
CA SER A 92 -5.09 -7.59 3.23
C SER A 92 -4.37 -8.91 2.96
N TYR A 93 -3.77 -9.52 3.99
CA TYR A 93 -3.12 -10.82 3.91
C TYR A 93 -4.09 -11.91 3.48
N LYS A 94 -5.24 -12.02 4.15
CA LYS A 94 -6.29 -12.99 3.79
C LYS A 94 -6.79 -12.81 2.37
N ASN A 95 -6.91 -11.56 1.92
CA ASN A 95 -7.29 -11.28 0.54
C ASN A 95 -6.19 -11.67 -0.47
N ALA A 96 -4.91 -11.49 -0.13
CA ALA A 96 -3.78 -11.80 -1.01
C ALA A 96 -3.47 -13.30 -1.09
N PHE A 97 -3.60 -14.04 0.02
CA PHE A 97 -3.14 -15.43 0.14
C PHE A 97 -4.26 -16.45 0.35
N GLY A 98 -5.49 -16.00 0.62
CA GLY A 98 -6.65 -16.89 0.83
C GLY A 98 -6.73 -17.55 2.21
N GLU A 99 -5.77 -17.27 3.09
CA GLU A 99 -5.68 -17.81 4.45
C GLU A 99 -5.25 -16.72 5.43
N GLU A 100 -5.46 -16.96 6.72
CA GLU A 100 -4.95 -16.07 7.76
C GLU A 100 -3.45 -16.29 7.96
N PRO A 101 -2.70 -15.25 8.30
CA PRO A 101 -1.29 -15.41 8.60
C PRO A 101 -1.12 -16.32 9.83
N ASP A 102 -0.07 -17.17 9.86
CA ASP A 102 0.21 -18.04 11.01
C ASP A 102 0.31 -17.19 12.30
N ASP A 103 -0.11 -17.71 13.44
CA ASP A 103 -0.05 -16.99 14.71
C ASP A 103 1.40 -16.57 15.09
N GLN A 104 2.40 -17.16 14.44
CA GLN A 104 3.84 -16.89 14.62
C GLN A 104 4.44 -15.78 13.74
N ILE A 105 3.68 -14.76 13.33
CA ILE A 105 4.20 -13.71 12.44
C ILE A 105 5.17 -12.76 13.20
N ASP A 106 6.40 -13.25 13.36
CA ASP A 106 7.63 -12.47 13.36
C ASP A 106 8.04 -12.29 11.89
N VAL A 107 7.46 -11.34 11.16
CA VAL A 107 8.01 -10.92 9.84
C VAL A 107 9.27 -10.06 10.01
N GLU A 108 10.16 -10.47 10.92
CA GLU A 108 11.57 -10.10 10.85
C GLU A 108 12.28 -11.12 9.95
N ASN A 109 12.53 -10.70 8.70
CA ASN A 109 13.32 -11.36 7.66
C ASN A 109 12.73 -12.61 7.00
N THR A 110 12.11 -12.43 5.84
CA THR A 110 12.35 -13.31 4.69
C THR A 110 12.67 -12.49 3.46
#